data_AF-M0AX96-F1
#
_entry.id   AF-M0AX96-F1
#
_cell.length_a   1.000
_cell.length_b   1.000
_cell.length_c   1.000
_cell.angle_alpha   90.00
_cell.angle_beta   90.00
_cell.angle_gamma   90.00
#
_symmetry.space_group_name_H-M   'P 1'
#
loop_
_entity.id
_entity.type
_entity.pdbx_description
1 polymer ?
#
loop_
_entity_poly.entity_id
_entity_poly.type
_entity_poly.pdbx_seq_one_letter_code
_entity_poly.pdbx_strand_id
1 'polypeptide(L)'
;MTDSASQSDERRAHSRSDTDADANRGTDTDTDTDGGTNTNGDTDRNSRSNPEPSSRTVIAQGTFDILHPGHVHYLEEAAAMGEELYVIVARKANVDHKEAPICSAAQRRDVVGALESVDEALLGHEEDIFVPIERIDPDVIVLGHDQHHDPAAIQAELDRRNIDCTVERASGRDPAHEDELLSTRLIIDRILDRRG
;
A
#
# COMPACT_ATOMS: atom_id res chain seq x y z
N MET A 1 10.65 -47.25 -26.92
CA MET A 1 12.13 -47.24 -26.87
C MET A 1 12.51 -45.88 -26.31
N THR A 2 12.63 -45.82 -24.97
CA THR A 2 13.89 -45.57 -24.21
C THR A 2 14.21 -44.08 -24.16
N ASP A 3 14.57 -43.42 -23.07
CA ASP A 3 14.69 -43.67 -21.63
C ASP A 3 15.03 -42.26 -21.07
N SER A 4 14.35 -41.75 -20.05
CA SER A 4 14.82 -41.70 -18.65
C SER A 4 15.96 -40.71 -18.32
N ALA A 5 15.68 -39.94 -17.26
CA ALA A 5 16.58 -39.43 -16.21
C ALA A 5 17.53 -38.25 -16.58
N SER A 6 17.94 -37.35 -15.69
CA SER A 6 17.92 -37.28 -14.22
C SER A 6 18.30 -35.85 -13.75
N GLN A 7 17.80 -35.45 -12.57
CA GLN A 7 18.47 -34.79 -11.41
C GLN A 7 19.71 -33.89 -11.69
N SER A 8 19.94 -32.73 -11.06
CA SER A 8 20.10 -32.40 -9.62
C SER A 8 20.38 -30.88 -9.55
N ASP A 9 19.80 -30.07 -8.67
CA ASP A 9 20.16 -29.84 -7.26
C ASP A 9 21.63 -29.41 -7.04
N GLU A 10 21.90 -28.10 -6.98
CA GLU A 10 23.12 -27.55 -6.37
C GLU A 10 22.81 -26.29 -5.55
N ARG A 11 22.83 -26.49 -4.22
CA ARG A 11 22.90 -25.48 -3.18
C ARG A 11 24.31 -24.86 -3.15
N ARG A 12 24.43 -23.56 -2.95
CA ARG A 12 25.69 -22.94 -2.52
C ARG A 12 25.47 -21.90 -1.42
N ALA A 13 25.45 -22.40 -0.19
CA ALA A 13 25.59 -21.59 1.02
C ALA A 13 27.04 -21.08 1.13
N HIS A 14 27.21 -19.78 1.35
CA HIS A 14 28.51 -19.21 1.74
C HIS A 14 28.53 -19.01 3.26
N SER A 15 29.34 -19.85 3.89
CA SER A 15 29.90 -19.72 5.23
C SER A 15 30.78 -18.47 5.32
N ARG A 16 30.60 -17.66 6.37
CA ARG A 16 31.66 -16.84 6.97
C ARG A 16 31.58 -17.00 8.48
N SER A 17 32.71 -17.40 9.03
CA SER A 17 33.03 -17.71 10.41
C SER A 17 33.69 -16.52 11.12
N ASP A 18 33.31 -16.37 12.39
CA ASP A 18 34.13 -16.09 13.59
C ASP A 18 34.82 -14.74 13.85
N THR A 19 34.95 -14.50 15.17
CA THR A 19 35.75 -13.55 15.98
C THR A 19 35.06 -12.23 16.36
N ASP A 20 35.01 -11.73 17.61
CA ASP A 20 35.46 -12.11 18.97
C ASP A 20 34.59 -11.26 19.95
N ALA A 21 33.92 -11.82 20.96
CA ALA A 21 34.29 -11.84 22.39
C ALA A 21 34.87 -10.55 23.01
N ASP A 22 34.11 -9.88 23.91
CA ASP A 22 34.66 -9.23 25.11
C ASP A 22 33.61 -9.06 26.25
N ALA A 23 34.12 -9.12 27.48
CA ALA A 23 33.55 -9.31 28.84
C ALA A 23 32.48 -8.28 29.30
N ASN A 24 31.48 -8.55 30.15
CA ASN A 24 31.31 -9.22 31.47
C ASN A 24 31.64 -8.38 32.74
N ARG A 25 30.68 -8.38 33.71
CA ARG A 25 30.69 -8.03 35.16
C ARG A 25 30.82 -6.55 35.55
N GLY A 26 30.18 -6.03 36.60
CA GLY A 26 29.26 -6.48 37.68
C GLY A 26 28.67 -5.18 38.29
N THR A 27 27.99 -5.08 39.43
CA THR A 27 27.77 -5.90 40.64
C THR A 27 26.58 -5.31 41.40
N ASP A 28 25.99 -6.14 42.24
CA ASP A 28 24.92 -5.90 43.22
C ASP A 28 25.17 -4.75 44.20
N THR A 29 24.08 -4.15 44.71
CA THR A 29 23.93 -3.87 46.16
C THR A 29 22.47 -3.75 46.54
N ASP A 30 22.06 -4.63 47.46
CA ASP A 30 20.86 -4.57 48.28
C ASP A 30 20.82 -3.31 49.18
N THR A 31 19.61 -2.87 49.53
CA THR A 31 19.32 -2.35 50.88
C THR A 31 17.82 -2.35 51.15
N ASP A 32 17.41 -3.20 52.09
CA ASP A 32 16.13 -3.17 52.78
C ASP A 32 15.98 -1.88 53.61
N THR A 33 14.79 -1.28 53.67
CA THR A 33 14.27 -0.64 54.90
C THR A 33 12.73 -0.58 54.88
N ASP A 34 12.20 -0.90 56.06
CA ASP A 34 10.84 -1.11 56.54
C ASP A 34 9.94 0.14 56.63
N GLY A 35 8.63 -0.09 56.64
CA GLY A 35 7.66 0.61 57.50
C GLY A 35 7.22 2.04 57.16
N GLY A 36 5.96 2.21 56.72
CA GLY A 36 5.32 3.53 56.70
C GLY A 36 3.86 3.52 56.23
N THR A 37 2.92 3.26 57.13
CA THR A 37 1.49 3.54 56.95
C THR A 37 1.28 5.04 56.76
N ASN A 38 0.57 5.48 55.71
CA ASN A 38 -0.04 6.80 55.68
C ASN A 38 -1.32 6.85 54.84
N THR A 39 -2.31 7.46 55.46
CA THR A 39 -3.70 7.67 55.08
C THR A 39 -3.90 8.83 54.10
N ASN A 40 -4.95 8.72 53.28
CA ASN A 40 -5.77 9.77 52.65
C ASN A 40 -5.07 10.81 51.77
N GLY A 41 -5.39 10.79 50.47
CA GLY A 41 -5.01 11.83 49.53
C GLY A 41 -5.74 11.68 48.20
N ASP A 42 -6.91 12.29 48.14
CA ASP A 42 -7.65 12.70 46.95
C ASP A 42 -6.74 13.05 45.76
N THR A 43 -6.84 12.30 44.66
CA THR A 43 -6.79 12.87 43.31
C THR A 43 -7.36 11.86 42.33
N ASP A 44 -8.60 12.11 41.95
CA ASP A 44 -9.22 11.73 40.70
C ASP A 44 -8.29 12.10 39.53
N ARG A 45 -7.34 11.21 39.23
CA ARG A 45 -6.48 11.31 38.07
C ARG A 45 -7.22 10.62 36.94
N ASN A 46 -8.26 11.32 36.47
CA ASN A 46 -8.93 11.10 35.21
C ASN A 46 -7.85 10.95 34.13
N SER A 47 -7.42 9.70 33.90
CA SER A 47 -6.59 9.31 32.78
C SER A 47 -7.48 9.42 31.57
N ARG A 48 -7.72 10.67 31.14
CA ARG A 48 -8.22 10.99 29.82
C ARG A 48 -7.19 10.36 28.90
N SER A 49 -7.49 9.15 28.42
CA SER A 49 -6.87 8.62 27.23
C SER A 49 -7.02 9.72 26.21
N ASN A 50 -5.93 10.44 25.97
CA ASN A 50 -5.84 11.29 24.80
C ASN A 50 -6.14 10.32 23.65
N PRO A 51 -7.20 10.51 22.85
CA PRO A 51 -7.34 9.69 21.67
C PRO A 51 -6.03 9.87 20.91
N GLU A 52 -5.28 8.78 20.74
CA GLU A 52 -4.15 8.76 19.83
C GLU A 52 -4.64 9.39 18.51
N PRO A 53 -3.84 10.25 17.85
CA PRO A 53 -4.26 10.84 16.59
C PRO A 53 -4.71 9.69 15.68
N SER A 54 -5.95 9.76 15.19
CA SER A 54 -6.45 8.81 14.22
C SER A 54 -5.51 8.86 13.01
N SER A 55 -4.83 7.76 12.73
CA SER A 55 -3.89 7.64 11.61
C SER A 55 -4.64 7.95 10.31
N ARG A 56 -4.17 8.95 9.56
CA ARG A 56 -4.85 9.40 8.35
C ARG A 56 -4.75 8.34 7.26
N THR A 57 -5.87 7.71 6.93
CA THR A 57 -5.96 6.60 5.99
C THR A 57 -6.31 7.09 4.60
N VAL A 58 -5.53 6.67 3.60
CA VAL A 58 -5.69 7.08 2.20
C VAL A 58 -6.02 5.86 1.35
N ILE A 59 -6.95 6.03 0.40
CA ILE A 59 -7.22 5.06 -0.64
C ILE A 59 -6.78 5.60 -2.00
N ALA A 60 -6.05 4.79 -2.74
CA ALA A 60 -5.91 4.92 -4.19
C ALA A 60 -6.63 3.75 -4.88
N GLN A 61 -7.19 3.98 -6.05
CA GLN A 61 -7.86 2.95 -6.84
C GLN A 61 -7.34 2.97 -8.27
N GLY A 62 -7.15 1.80 -8.87
CA GLY A 62 -6.71 1.72 -10.26
C GLY A 62 -6.67 0.32 -10.83
N THR A 63 -6.43 0.24 -12.13
CA THR A 63 -6.17 -1.06 -12.78
C THR A 63 -4.72 -1.49 -12.58
N PHE A 64 -3.75 -0.59 -12.67
CA PHE A 64 -2.33 -0.90 -12.46
C PHE A 64 -1.82 -2.08 -13.31
N ASP A 65 -2.21 -2.12 -14.58
CA ASP A 65 -1.73 -3.13 -15.53
C ASP A 65 -0.39 -2.70 -16.14
N ILE A 66 0.60 -3.60 -16.15
CA ILE A 66 2.00 -3.31 -16.53
C ILE A 66 2.51 -2.03 -15.84
N LEU A 67 3.07 -2.19 -14.64
CA LEU A 67 3.51 -1.05 -13.83
C LEU A 67 4.54 -0.18 -14.58
N HIS A 68 4.40 1.15 -14.42
CA HIS A 68 5.22 2.15 -15.09
C HIS A 68 5.36 3.40 -14.22
N PRO A 69 6.28 4.34 -14.53
CA PRO A 69 6.57 5.49 -13.67
C PRO A 69 5.35 6.37 -13.37
N GLY A 70 4.39 6.47 -14.29
CA GLY A 70 3.12 7.17 -14.03
C GLY A 70 2.30 6.58 -12.87
N HIS A 71 2.27 5.25 -12.71
CA HIS A 71 1.60 4.61 -11.57
C HIS A 71 2.35 4.84 -10.27
N VAL A 72 3.69 4.73 -10.31
CA VAL A 72 4.54 4.92 -9.14
C VAL A 72 4.36 6.34 -8.58
N HIS A 73 4.43 7.35 -9.45
CA HIS A 73 4.21 8.76 -9.09
C HIS A 73 2.82 9.01 -8.49
N TYR A 74 1.77 8.44 -9.10
CA TYR A 74 0.42 8.53 -8.54
C TYR A 74 0.34 7.94 -7.12
N LEU A 75 0.92 6.75 -6.90
CA LEU A 75 0.87 6.10 -5.59
C LEU A 75 1.75 6.82 -4.55
N GLU A 76 2.90 7.37 -4.95
CA GLU A 76 3.75 8.19 -4.08
C GLU A 76 3.05 9.50 -3.67
N GLU A 77 2.36 10.17 -4.59
CA GLU A 77 1.54 11.34 -4.25
C GLU A 77 0.40 10.96 -3.29
N ALA A 78 -0.27 9.83 -3.53
CA ALA A 78 -1.34 9.38 -2.65
C ALA A 78 -0.82 9.05 -1.24
N ALA A 79 0.31 8.34 -1.13
CA ALA A 79 0.95 8.03 0.15
C ALA A 79 1.32 9.30 0.93
N ALA A 80 1.75 10.37 0.24
CA ALA A 80 2.09 11.64 0.87
C ALA A 80 0.87 12.39 1.48
N MET A 81 -0.36 11.94 1.21
CA MET A 81 -1.60 12.56 1.73
C MET A 81 -2.08 11.96 3.07
N GLY A 82 -1.35 10.98 3.63
CA GLY A 82 -1.68 10.37 4.91
C GLY A 82 -0.55 9.54 5.50
N GLU A 83 -0.91 8.65 6.41
CA GLU A 83 0.00 7.77 7.15
C GLU A 83 -0.03 6.33 6.62
N GLU A 84 -1.19 5.88 6.13
CA GLU A 84 -1.36 4.56 5.51
C GLU A 84 -2.03 4.68 4.14
N LEU A 85 -1.46 4.04 3.12
CA LEU A 85 -2.02 3.92 1.78
C LEU A 85 -2.55 2.51 1.51
N TYR A 86 -3.87 2.44 1.32
CA TYR A 86 -4.57 1.27 0.82
C TYR A 86 -4.79 1.41 -0.69
N VAL A 87 -4.37 0.42 -1.46
CA VAL A 87 -4.56 0.41 -2.92
C VAL A 87 -5.58 -0.64 -3.33
N ILE A 88 -6.69 -0.17 -3.91
CA ILE A 88 -7.74 -1.02 -4.47
C ILE A 88 -7.44 -1.28 -5.94
N VAL A 89 -7.05 -2.52 -6.22
CA VAL A 89 -6.77 -3.03 -7.56
C VAL A 89 -8.06 -3.55 -8.20
N ALA A 90 -8.49 -2.88 -9.27
CA ALA A 90 -9.71 -3.23 -10.00
C ALA A 90 -9.63 -4.65 -10.59
N ARG A 91 -10.68 -5.46 -10.41
CA ARG A 91 -10.74 -6.84 -10.96
C ARG A 91 -10.97 -6.87 -12.46
N LYS A 92 -11.85 -5.98 -12.94
CA LYS A 92 -12.10 -5.73 -14.35
C LYS A 92 -11.68 -4.29 -14.66
N ALA A 93 -11.25 -4.03 -15.89
CA ALA A 93 -11.34 -2.66 -16.39
C ALA A 93 -12.85 -2.37 -16.45
N ASN A 94 -13.38 -1.58 -15.52
CA ASN A 94 -14.81 -1.26 -15.39
C ASN A 94 -15.35 -0.39 -16.56
N VAL A 95 -14.81 -0.57 -17.77
CA VAL A 95 -15.15 0.23 -18.94
C VAL A 95 -15.32 -0.75 -20.09
N ASP A 96 -16.54 -0.87 -20.61
CA ASP A 96 -16.93 -1.70 -21.77
C ASP A 96 -16.17 -1.35 -23.08
N HIS A 97 -15.22 -0.43 -23.02
CA HIS A 97 -14.42 0.09 -24.13
C HIS A 97 -12.91 0.09 -23.87
N LYS A 98 -12.44 -0.39 -22.72
CA LYS A 98 -10.99 -0.60 -22.49
C LYS A 98 -10.65 -2.06 -22.71
N GLU A 99 -9.51 -2.29 -23.36
CA GLU A 99 -8.98 -3.65 -23.50
C GLU A 99 -8.76 -4.27 -22.13
N ALA A 100 -8.98 -5.59 -22.05
CA ALA A 100 -8.78 -6.33 -20.81
C ALA A 100 -7.31 -6.20 -20.38
N PRO A 101 -7.02 -6.06 -19.07
CA PRO A 101 -5.66 -6.06 -18.56
C PRO A 101 -4.88 -7.29 -19.04
N ILE A 102 -3.63 -7.09 -19.42
CA ILE A 102 -2.71 -8.17 -19.78
C ILE A 102 -2.41 -9.04 -18.56
N CYS A 103 -2.18 -8.42 -17.41
CA CYS A 103 -1.89 -9.12 -16.16
C CYS A 103 -3.18 -9.42 -15.37
N SER A 104 -3.22 -10.62 -14.78
CA SER A 104 -4.33 -11.02 -13.91
C SER A 104 -4.48 -10.06 -12.72
N ALA A 105 -5.69 -9.96 -12.15
CA ALA A 105 -5.94 -9.09 -11.00
C ALA A 105 -5.04 -9.44 -9.80
N ALA A 106 -4.84 -10.73 -9.53
CA ALA A 106 -3.94 -11.18 -8.46
C ALA A 106 -2.49 -10.74 -8.70
N GLN A 107 -1.98 -10.92 -9.93
CA GLN A 107 -0.63 -10.49 -10.29
C GLN A 107 -0.45 -8.97 -10.15
N ARG A 108 -1.44 -8.18 -10.59
CA ARG A 108 -1.39 -6.71 -10.46
C ARG A 108 -1.37 -6.30 -8.98
N ARG A 109 -2.22 -6.90 -8.14
CA ARG A 109 -2.21 -6.71 -6.68
C ARG A 109 -0.84 -7.03 -6.08
N ASP A 110 -0.26 -8.18 -6.42
CA ASP A 110 1.02 -8.61 -5.84
C ASP A 110 2.17 -7.66 -6.19
N VAL A 111 2.18 -7.14 -7.43
CA VAL A 111 3.17 -6.15 -7.87
C VAL A 111 2.95 -4.80 -7.19
N VAL A 112 1.71 -4.34 -7.09
CA VAL A 112 1.36 -3.06 -6.43
C VAL A 112 1.70 -3.10 -4.94
N GLY A 113 1.34 -4.18 -4.24
CA GLY A 113 1.63 -4.34 -2.80
C GLY A 113 3.09 -4.57 -2.47
N ALA A 114 3.97 -4.71 -3.48
CA ALA A 114 5.41 -4.76 -3.28
C ALA A 114 6.07 -3.36 -3.34
N LEU A 115 5.31 -2.30 -3.64
CA LEU A 115 5.81 -0.94 -3.66
C LEU A 115 5.96 -0.40 -2.25
N GLU A 116 7.07 0.29 -1.98
CA GLU A 116 7.38 0.87 -0.66
C GLU A 116 6.31 1.86 -0.19
N SER A 117 5.67 2.57 -1.11
CA SER A 117 4.61 3.55 -0.80
C SER A 117 3.25 2.92 -0.48
N VAL A 118 3.09 1.60 -0.58
CA VAL A 118 1.81 0.91 -0.43
C VAL A 118 1.83 0.03 0.82
N ASP A 119 1.00 0.38 1.80
CA ASP A 119 0.86 -0.39 3.05
C ASP A 119 0.03 -1.66 2.84
N GLU A 120 -1.08 -1.55 2.10
CA GLU A 120 -1.92 -2.70 1.77
C GLU A 120 -2.51 -2.62 0.36
N ALA A 121 -2.37 -3.71 -0.42
CA ALA A 121 -2.99 -3.84 -1.74
C ALA A 121 -4.09 -4.90 -1.73
N LEU A 122 -5.30 -4.50 -2.13
CA LEU A 122 -6.51 -5.31 -2.10
C LEU A 122 -7.13 -5.42 -3.49
N LEU A 123 -7.84 -6.52 -3.74
CA LEU A 123 -8.71 -6.60 -4.92
C LEU A 123 -10.03 -5.89 -4.63
N GLY A 124 -10.44 -5.01 -5.54
CA GLY A 124 -11.75 -4.37 -5.48
C GLY A 124 -12.90 -5.36 -5.52
N HIS A 125 -14.11 -4.91 -5.16
CA HIS A 125 -15.32 -5.73 -5.30
C HIS A 125 -15.67 -5.93 -6.78
N GLU A 126 -16.40 -7.01 -7.09
CA GLU A 126 -16.76 -7.34 -8.47
C GLU A 126 -17.86 -6.44 -9.05
N GLU A 127 -18.68 -5.86 -8.17
CA GLU A 127 -19.90 -5.13 -8.56
C GLU A 127 -20.04 -3.74 -7.92
N ASP A 128 -19.36 -3.47 -6.81
CA ASP A 128 -19.54 -2.23 -6.04
C ASP A 128 -18.21 -1.71 -5.47
N ILE A 129 -17.68 -0.65 -6.06
CA ILE A 129 -16.42 -0.04 -5.67
C ILE A 129 -16.42 0.50 -4.23
N PHE A 130 -17.59 0.75 -3.64
CA PHE A 130 -17.72 1.30 -2.30
C PHE A 130 -17.63 0.25 -1.20
N VAL A 131 -17.85 -1.03 -1.48
CA VAL A 131 -17.71 -2.11 -0.48
C VAL A 131 -16.32 -2.14 0.18
N PRO A 132 -15.19 -2.10 -0.57
CA PRO A 132 -13.88 -1.98 0.07
C PRO A 132 -13.67 -0.62 0.76
N ILE A 133 -14.23 0.47 0.22
CA ILE A 133 -14.11 1.81 0.80
C ILE A 133 -14.78 1.87 2.18
N GLU A 134 -16.01 1.37 2.32
CA GLU A 134 -16.74 1.27 3.59
C GLU A 134 -16.02 0.42 4.64
N ARG A 135 -15.29 -0.60 4.20
CA ARG A 135 -14.55 -1.49 5.10
C ARG A 135 -13.25 -0.85 5.61
N ILE A 136 -12.63 -0.01 4.79
CA ILE A 136 -11.38 0.68 5.12
C ILE A 136 -11.67 1.97 5.91
N ASP A 137 -12.80 2.62 5.64
CA ASP A 137 -13.22 3.89 6.26
C ASP A 137 -12.14 5.00 6.11
N PRO A 138 -11.78 5.38 4.87
CA PRO A 138 -10.66 6.29 4.63
C PRO A 138 -11.00 7.75 4.93
N ASP A 139 -9.98 8.54 5.24
CA ASP A 139 -10.08 10.01 5.31
C ASP A 139 -9.98 10.66 3.90
N VAL A 140 -9.25 10.00 2.99
CA VAL A 140 -8.97 10.53 1.65
C VAL A 140 -9.08 9.43 0.59
N ILE A 141 -9.78 9.71 -0.50
CA ILE A 141 -9.71 8.95 -1.75
C ILE A 141 -8.99 9.79 -2.80
N VAL A 142 -7.89 9.25 -3.34
CA VAL A 142 -7.09 9.92 -4.37
C VAL A 142 -7.40 9.31 -5.72
N LEU A 143 -7.87 10.13 -6.65
CA LEU A 143 -8.11 9.74 -8.04
C LEU A 143 -6.84 9.96 -8.87
N GLY A 144 -6.56 9.02 -9.78
CA GLY A 144 -5.49 9.19 -10.76
C GLY A 144 -5.75 10.36 -11.71
N HIS A 145 -4.70 11.03 -12.18
CA HIS A 145 -4.80 12.19 -13.07
C HIS A 145 -5.62 11.93 -14.34
N ASP A 146 -5.54 10.72 -14.89
CA ASP A 146 -6.17 10.27 -16.14
C ASP A 146 -7.52 9.57 -15.94
N GLN A 147 -8.01 9.47 -14.69
CA GLN A 147 -9.27 8.82 -14.39
C GLN A 147 -10.45 9.76 -14.63
N HIS A 148 -11.36 9.36 -15.52
CA HIS A 148 -12.58 10.11 -15.87
C HIS A 148 -13.71 10.02 -14.82
N HIS A 149 -13.40 9.63 -13.59
CA HIS A 149 -14.39 9.66 -12.51
C HIS A 149 -14.77 11.11 -12.19
N ASP A 150 -16.08 11.36 -12.06
CA ASP A 150 -16.62 12.63 -11.58
C ASP A 150 -16.43 12.71 -10.06
N PRO A 151 -15.55 13.58 -9.54
CA PRO A 151 -15.32 13.69 -8.10
C PRO A 151 -16.59 14.07 -7.34
N ALA A 152 -17.48 14.88 -7.95
CA ALA A 152 -18.72 15.29 -7.31
C ALA A 152 -19.71 14.13 -7.16
N ALA A 153 -19.75 13.22 -8.14
CA ALA A 153 -20.56 12.02 -8.05
C ALA A 153 -20.05 11.06 -6.96
N ILE A 154 -18.73 10.92 -6.83
CA ILE A 154 -18.12 10.11 -5.76
C ILE A 154 -18.43 10.74 -4.39
N GLN A 155 -18.22 12.05 -4.23
CA GLN A 155 -18.51 12.73 -2.98
C GLN A 155 -19.99 12.58 -2.59
N ALA A 156 -20.92 12.75 -3.54
CA ALA A 156 -22.34 12.57 -3.28
C ALA A 156 -22.72 11.13 -2.88
N GLU A 157 -21.95 10.12 -3.27
CA GLU A 157 -22.12 8.73 -2.83
C GLU A 157 -21.55 8.50 -1.44
N LEU A 158 -20.37 9.06 -1.13
CA LEU A 158 -19.78 9.03 0.21
C LEU A 158 -20.71 9.66 1.24
N ASP A 159 -21.27 10.83 0.92
CA ASP A 159 -22.24 11.53 1.77
C ASP A 159 -23.50 10.67 2.01
N ARG A 160 -24.01 10.01 0.96
CA ARG A 160 -25.17 9.11 1.07
C ARG A 160 -24.90 7.88 1.93
N ARG A 161 -23.66 7.44 1.98
CA ARG A 161 -23.20 6.31 2.80
C ARG A 161 -22.72 6.75 4.19
N ASN A 162 -22.73 8.06 4.49
CA ASN A 162 -22.22 8.68 5.73
C ASN A 162 -20.73 8.38 6.00
N ILE A 163 -19.91 8.40 4.94
CA ILE A 163 -18.46 8.25 5.03
C ILE A 163 -17.83 9.66 5.02
N ASP A 164 -17.15 10.04 6.10
CA ASP A 164 -16.46 11.34 6.20
C ASP A 164 -15.11 11.29 5.48
N CYS A 165 -15.16 11.35 4.16
CA CYS A 165 -14.00 11.20 3.28
C CYS A 165 -13.95 12.34 2.27
N THR A 166 -12.74 12.85 2.04
CA THR A 166 -12.45 13.83 0.98
C THR A 166 -11.98 13.14 -0.29
N VAL A 167 -12.35 13.69 -1.45
CA VAL A 167 -11.85 13.21 -2.75
C VAL A 167 -10.81 14.18 -3.30
N GLU A 168 -9.60 13.69 -3.50
CA GLU A 168 -8.44 14.40 -4.04
C GLU A 168 -8.07 13.86 -5.42
N ARG A 169 -7.25 14.59 -6.19
CA ARG A 169 -6.73 14.13 -7.48
C ARG A 169 -5.23 14.31 -7.54
N ALA A 170 -4.52 13.22 -7.80
CA ALA A 170 -3.08 13.25 -8.00
C ALA A 170 -2.71 13.98 -9.29
N SER A 171 -1.53 14.58 -9.31
CA SER A 171 -1.04 15.26 -10.49
C SER A 171 -0.59 14.27 -11.58
N GLY A 172 -0.53 14.77 -12.82
CA GLY A 172 0.09 14.03 -13.91
C GLY A 172 1.61 14.13 -13.79
N ARG A 173 2.31 13.07 -14.22
CA ARG A 173 3.77 13.08 -14.29
C ARG A 173 4.23 13.45 -15.70
N ASP A 174 5.17 14.38 -15.80
CA ASP A 174 5.89 14.63 -17.05
C ASP A 174 6.99 13.57 -17.28
N PRO A 175 7.31 13.20 -18.52
CA PRO A 175 8.46 12.34 -18.81
C PRO A 175 9.77 12.99 -18.35
N ALA A 176 10.56 12.24 -17.60
CA ALA A 176 11.89 12.64 -17.15
C ALA A 176 12.94 12.52 -18.28
N HIS A 177 12.67 11.71 -19.29
CA HIS A 177 13.51 11.54 -20.47
C HIS A 177 12.70 11.10 -21.70
N GLU A 178 13.27 11.32 -22.90
CA GLU A 178 12.57 11.22 -24.20
C GLU A 178 11.87 9.88 -24.46
N ASP A 179 12.44 8.78 -24.00
CA ASP A 179 11.93 7.42 -24.23
C ASP A 179 11.06 6.86 -23.08
N GLU A 180 10.73 7.68 -22.09
CA GLU A 180 9.92 7.21 -20.96
C GLU A 180 8.47 6.96 -21.35
N LEU A 181 7.92 5.81 -20.96
CA LEU A 181 6.54 5.43 -21.25
C LEU A 181 5.73 5.50 -19.95
N LEU A 182 4.73 6.38 -19.93
CA LEU A 182 3.92 6.68 -18.74
C LEU A 182 2.51 6.08 -18.77
N SER A 183 2.23 5.19 -19.73
CA SER A 183 0.98 4.43 -19.77
C SER A 183 1.20 3.01 -20.29
N THR A 184 0.38 2.08 -19.80
CA THR A 184 0.30 0.69 -20.27
C THR A 184 0.17 0.62 -21.79
N ARG A 185 -0.69 1.47 -22.37
CA ARG A 185 -0.92 1.52 -23.81
C ARG A 185 0.36 1.85 -24.58
N LEU A 186 1.10 2.86 -24.16
CA LEU A 186 2.36 3.23 -24.82
C LEU A 186 3.42 2.11 -24.73
N ILE A 187 3.43 1.35 -23.62
CA ILE A 187 4.29 0.19 -23.47
C ILE A 187 3.89 -0.92 -24.46
N ILE A 188 2.60 -1.22 -24.55
CA ILE A 188 2.08 -2.23 -25.48
C ILE A 188 2.38 -1.82 -26.92
N ASP A 189 2.05 -0.57 -27.31
CA ASP A 189 2.30 -0.04 -28.65
C ASP A 189 3.80 -0.17 -29.00
N ARG A 190 4.71 0.22 -28.09
CA ARG A 190 6.17 0.08 -28.31
C ARG A 190 6.62 -1.38 -28.43
N ILE A 191 6.00 -2.31 -27.70
CA ILE A 191 6.31 -3.74 -27.81
C ILE A 191 5.87 -4.26 -29.19
N LEU A 192 4.66 -3.93 -29.62
CA LEU A 192 4.14 -4.31 -30.93
C LEU A 192 5.00 -3.73 -32.06
N ASP A 193 5.40 -2.46 -31.98
CA ASP A 193 6.26 -1.82 -32.98
C ASP A 193 7.63 -2.51 -33.13
N ARG A 194 8.18 -3.07 -32.03
CA ARG A 194 9.53 -3.66 -32.02
C ARG A 194 9.55 -5.17 -32.21
N ARG A 195 8.46 -5.87 -31.90
CA ARG A 195 8.41 -7.33 -31.76
C ARG A 195 7.13 -7.98 -32.32
N GLY A 196 6.17 -7.19 -32.79
CA GLY A 196 4.89 -7.64 -33.33
C GLY A 196 4.91 -7.95 -34.82
#